data_AF-A0A1E4KB79-F1
#
_entry.id   AF-A0A1E4KB79-F1
#
_cell.length_a   1.000
_cell.length_b   1.000
_cell.length_c   1.000
_cell.angle_alpha   90.00
_cell.angle_beta   90.00
_cell.angle_gamma   90.00
#
_symmetry.space_group_name_H-M   'P 1'
#
loop_
_entity.id
_entity.type
_entity.pdbx_description
1 polymer ?
#
loop_
_entity_poly.entity_id
_entity_poly.type
_entity_poly.pdbx_seq_one_letter_code
_entity_poly.pdbx_strand_id
1 'polypeptide(L)'
;MDLGGGRVHELTPATDAAALCARLCAAYPRRAAGLQRMLDVCTAMARTPGVVFSVASVATACAQKRHPDDEPGPAEGTIRNPQGEPYRRLIASFAAKNPTPKRPRRTDPTEADLARASPLVRHRVRELERRVAVLDAENRVLREEAVRLRAKSGRDGEGQEAAVPPEGIKGLRDWLSPNSLVKRGWRVDEGGRLLDARGTTVMRAEVYRALGQMVGAAATAHCWLLGREPAGSRS
;
A
#
# COMPACT_ATOMS: atom_id res chain seq x y z
N MET A 1 -4.77 -51.86 0.98
CA MET A 1 -4.24 -50.49 1.14
C MET A 1 -3.87 -50.02 -0.24
N ASP A 2 -4.69 -49.16 -0.84
CA ASP A 2 -4.43 -48.59 -2.15
C ASP A 2 -4.70 -47.09 -2.06
N LEU A 3 -3.62 -46.31 -2.09
CA LEU A 3 -3.65 -44.86 -2.01
C LEU A 3 -3.98 -44.32 -3.41
N GLY A 4 -5.28 -44.08 -3.64
CA GLY A 4 -5.79 -43.46 -4.85
C GLY A 4 -5.21 -42.06 -5.05
N GLY A 5 -4.14 -41.99 -5.85
CA GLY A 5 -3.56 -40.75 -6.35
C GLY A 5 -4.61 -39.94 -7.10
N GLY A 6 -5.10 -38.89 -6.45
CA GLY A 6 -5.97 -37.90 -7.06
C GLY A 6 -5.28 -37.28 -8.27
N ARG A 7 -5.75 -37.66 -9.46
CA ARG A 7 -5.32 -37.08 -10.73
C ARG A 7 -5.55 -35.57 -10.67
N VAL A 8 -4.46 -34.83 -10.61
CA VAL A 8 -4.44 -33.41 -10.96
C VAL A 8 -4.80 -33.35 -12.45
N HIS A 9 -6.07 -33.11 -12.76
CA HIS A 9 -6.50 -32.90 -14.14
C HIS A 9 -5.71 -31.73 -14.72
N GLU A 10 -4.80 -32.04 -15.64
CA GLU A 10 -4.10 -31.07 -16.47
C GLU A 10 -5.14 -30.21 -17.18
N LEU A 11 -5.10 -28.91 -16.88
CA LEU A 11 -5.97 -27.91 -17.48
C LEU A 11 -5.44 -27.59 -18.87
N THR A 12 -6.16 -28.02 -19.90
CA THR A 12 -5.89 -27.59 -21.27
C THR A 12 -6.33 -26.12 -21.47
N PRO A 13 -5.62 -25.36 -22.34
CA PRO A 13 -5.82 -23.93 -22.57
C PRO A 13 -7.18 -23.57 -23.22
N ALA A 14 -7.98 -24.56 -23.61
CA ALA A 14 -9.27 -24.38 -24.26
C ALA A 14 -10.48 -24.42 -23.31
N THR A 15 -10.27 -24.36 -21.99
CA THR A 15 -11.42 -24.31 -21.07
C THR A 15 -12.13 -22.97 -21.22
N ASP A 16 -13.43 -22.98 -21.54
CA ASP A 16 -14.29 -21.80 -21.47
C ASP A 16 -14.13 -21.11 -20.10
N ALA A 17 -13.86 -19.80 -20.10
CA ALA A 17 -13.54 -19.09 -18.87
C ALA A 17 -14.75 -19.02 -17.94
N ALA A 18 -15.96 -19.02 -18.51
CA ALA A 18 -17.21 -19.14 -17.76
C ALA A 18 -17.34 -20.53 -17.10
N ALA A 19 -17.05 -21.60 -17.85
CA ALA A 19 -17.05 -22.95 -17.29
C ALA A 19 -15.99 -23.15 -16.20
N LEU A 20 -14.80 -22.55 -16.36
CA LEU A 20 -13.77 -22.55 -15.31
C LEU A 20 -14.26 -21.81 -14.06
N CYS A 21 -14.89 -20.64 -14.22
CA CYS A 21 -15.45 -19.88 -13.12
C CYS A 21 -16.52 -20.69 -12.37
N ALA A 22 -17.46 -21.32 -13.09
CA ALA A 22 -18.51 -22.14 -12.49
C ALA A 22 -17.93 -23.28 -11.63
N ARG A 23 -16.89 -23.99 -12.12
CA ARG A 23 -16.19 -25.03 -11.34
C ARG A 23 -15.48 -24.46 -10.12
N LEU A 24 -14.84 -23.30 -10.24
CA LEU A 24 -14.16 -22.66 -9.11
C LEU A 24 -15.16 -22.16 -8.07
N CYS A 25 -16.32 -21.64 -8.47
CA CYS A 25 -17.40 -21.26 -7.56
C CYS A 25 -17.95 -22.47 -6.81
N ALA A 26 -18.13 -23.62 -7.49
CA ALA A 26 -18.55 -24.87 -6.85
C ALA A 26 -17.51 -25.40 -5.84
N ALA A 27 -16.22 -25.32 -6.17
CA ALA A 27 -15.13 -25.76 -5.29
C ALA A 27 -14.87 -24.80 -4.11
N TYR A 28 -15.15 -23.50 -4.28
CA TYR A 28 -14.87 -22.46 -3.29
C TYR A 28 -16.10 -21.56 -3.05
N PRO A 29 -17.17 -22.07 -2.41
CA PRO A 29 -18.46 -21.37 -2.30
C PRO A 29 -18.35 -20.02 -1.57
N ARG A 30 -17.48 -19.93 -0.54
CA ARG A 30 -17.23 -18.67 0.20
C ARG A 30 -16.63 -17.55 -0.66
N ARG A 31 -16.14 -17.86 -1.85
CA ARG A 31 -15.45 -16.94 -2.77
C ARG A 31 -16.18 -16.80 -4.10
N ALA A 32 -17.35 -17.42 -4.24
CA ALA A 32 -18.11 -17.44 -5.48
C ALA A 32 -18.44 -16.02 -5.98
N ALA A 33 -18.88 -15.12 -5.09
CA ALA A 33 -19.17 -13.72 -5.44
C ALA A 33 -17.94 -12.99 -6.01
N GLY A 34 -16.78 -13.14 -5.36
CA GLY A 34 -15.52 -12.54 -5.83
C GLY A 34 -15.01 -13.13 -7.15
N LEU A 35 -15.18 -14.44 -7.34
CA LEU A 35 -14.84 -15.13 -8.60
C LEU A 35 -15.74 -14.65 -9.75
N GLN A 36 -17.04 -14.54 -9.50
CA GLN A 36 -18.00 -14.07 -10.48
C GLN A 36 -17.72 -12.61 -10.87
N ARG A 37 -17.49 -11.73 -9.89
CA ARG A 37 -17.09 -10.34 -10.14
C ARG A 37 -15.86 -10.27 -11.04
N MET A 38 -14.87 -11.13 -10.79
CA MET A 38 -13.65 -11.12 -11.58
C MET A 38 -13.84 -11.67 -12.99
N LEU A 39 -14.75 -12.63 -13.19
CA LEU A 39 -15.18 -13.05 -14.53
C LEU A 39 -15.80 -11.86 -15.29
N ASP A 40 -16.70 -11.12 -14.66
CA ASP A 40 -17.38 -9.96 -15.27
C ASP A 40 -16.40 -8.82 -15.61
N VAL A 41 -15.39 -8.63 -14.76
CA VAL A 41 -14.31 -7.67 -15.00
C VAL A 41 -13.42 -8.11 -16.15
N CYS A 42 -12.96 -9.36 -16.16
CA CYS A 42 -12.10 -9.90 -17.21
C CYS A 42 -12.80 -9.94 -18.57
N THR A 43 -14.08 -10.30 -18.62
CA THR A 43 -14.87 -10.30 -19.86
C THR A 43 -15.06 -8.89 -20.43
N ALA A 44 -15.27 -7.89 -19.57
CA ALA A 44 -15.31 -6.50 -20.00
C ALA A 44 -13.94 -5.97 -20.45
N MET A 45 -12.87 -6.30 -19.71
CA MET A 45 -11.49 -5.96 -20.10
C MET A 45 -11.12 -6.55 -21.46
N ALA A 46 -11.63 -7.74 -21.79
CA ALA A 46 -11.40 -8.39 -23.09
C ALA A 46 -12.03 -7.65 -24.28
N ARG A 47 -13.01 -6.76 -24.03
CA ARG A 47 -13.59 -5.91 -25.09
C ARG A 47 -12.68 -4.74 -25.46
N THR A 48 -11.68 -4.42 -24.63
CA THR A 48 -10.76 -3.32 -24.86
C THR A 48 -9.46 -3.86 -25.49
N PRO A 49 -9.07 -3.38 -26.69
CA PRO A 49 -7.86 -3.85 -27.34
C PRO A 49 -6.60 -3.44 -26.57
N GLY A 50 -5.60 -4.32 -26.53
CA GLY A 50 -4.29 -4.06 -25.91
C GLY A 50 -4.24 -4.19 -24.38
N VAL A 51 -5.30 -4.69 -23.75
CA VAL A 51 -5.33 -4.89 -22.29
C VAL A 51 -4.48 -6.09 -21.87
N VAL A 52 -3.62 -5.87 -20.86
CA VAL A 52 -2.82 -6.92 -20.22
C VAL A 52 -3.57 -7.51 -19.04
N PHE A 53 -3.81 -8.81 -19.07
CA PHE A 53 -4.40 -9.56 -17.96
C PHE A 53 -3.34 -9.94 -16.92
N SER A 54 -2.97 -8.98 -16.07
CA SER A 54 -2.12 -9.22 -14.90
C SER A 54 -2.92 -9.15 -13.60
N VAL A 55 -2.39 -9.73 -12.52
CA VAL A 55 -3.01 -9.64 -11.18
C VAL A 55 -3.27 -8.20 -10.76
N ALA A 56 -2.30 -7.31 -10.97
CA ALA A 56 -2.43 -5.90 -10.63
C ALA A 56 -3.50 -5.20 -11.49
N SER A 57 -3.50 -5.46 -12.80
CA SER A 57 -4.45 -4.88 -13.76
C SER A 57 -5.90 -5.28 -13.44
N VAL A 58 -6.12 -6.57 -13.21
CA VAL A 58 -7.44 -7.12 -12.88
C VAL A 58 -7.89 -6.67 -11.49
N ALA A 59 -7.00 -6.65 -10.48
CA ALA A 59 -7.34 -6.16 -9.15
C ALA A 59 -7.77 -4.68 -9.17
N THR A 60 -7.06 -3.85 -9.94
CA THR A 60 -7.38 -2.43 -10.11
C THR A 60 -8.75 -2.26 -10.77
N ALA A 61 -9.03 -3.03 -11.82
CA ALA A 61 -10.33 -3.00 -12.49
C ALA A 61 -11.47 -3.55 -11.61
N CYS A 62 -11.18 -4.52 -10.73
CA CYS A 62 -12.11 -5.04 -9.73
C CYS A 62 -12.41 -4.05 -8.59
N ALA A 63 -11.45 -3.18 -8.25
CA ALA A 63 -11.62 -2.15 -7.22
C ALA A 63 -12.53 -1.00 -7.68
N GLN A 64 -12.68 -0.81 -9.00
CA GLN A 64 -13.61 0.17 -9.55
C GLN A 64 -15.06 -0.31 -9.38
N LYS A 65 -15.86 0.49 -8.67
CA LYS A 65 -17.31 0.31 -8.62
C LYS A 65 -17.88 0.63 -10.00
N ARG A 66 -18.66 -0.30 -10.58
CA ARG A 66 -19.41 -0.04 -11.83
C ARG A 66 -20.78 0.51 -11.53
N HIS A 67 -21.38 0.05 -10.44
CA HIS A 67 -22.64 0.56 -9.90
C HIS A 67 -22.49 0.98 -8.42
N PRO A 68 -23.37 1.86 -7.92
CA PRO A 68 -23.35 2.31 -6.52
C PRO A 68 -23.42 1.14 -5.52
N ASP A 69 -24.18 0.10 -5.88
CA ASP A 69 -24.47 -1.09 -5.07
C ASP A 69 -23.50 -2.25 -5.32
N ASP A 70 -22.52 -2.08 -6.24
CA ASP A 70 -21.53 -3.12 -6.49
C ASP A 70 -20.56 -3.25 -5.31
N GLU A 71 -20.41 -4.47 -4.80
CA GLU A 71 -19.31 -4.79 -3.91
C GLU A 71 -17.98 -4.76 -4.68
N PRO A 72 -16.95 -4.08 -4.14
CA PRO A 72 -15.62 -4.10 -4.74
C PRO A 72 -15.08 -5.54 -4.78
N GLY A 73 -14.46 -5.91 -5.89
CA GLY A 73 -13.86 -7.23 -6.05
C GLY A 73 -12.63 -7.44 -5.15
N PRO A 74 -12.03 -8.65 -5.18
CA PRO A 74 -10.89 -8.97 -4.34
C PRO A 74 -9.70 -8.04 -4.62
N ALA A 75 -9.11 -7.51 -3.55
CA ALA A 75 -7.93 -6.65 -3.63
C ALA A 75 -6.69 -7.44 -4.09
N GLU A 76 -5.69 -6.72 -4.61
CA GLU A 76 -4.46 -7.33 -5.13
C GLU A 76 -3.76 -8.23 -4.10
N GLY A 77 -3.69 -7.79 -2.84
CA GLY A 77 -3.11 -8.58 -1.74
C GLY A 77 -3.85 -9.90 -1.51
N THR A 78 -5.17 -9.91 -1.64
CA THR A 78 -6.01 -11.11 -1.52
C THR A 78 -5.76 -12.10 -2.65
N ILE A 79 -5.53 -11.60 -3.87
CA ILE A 79 -5.24 -12.42 -5.05
C ILE A 79 -3.82 -13.00 -4.97
N ARG A 80 -2.85 -12.28 -4.41
CA ARG A 80 -1.45 -12.74 -4.26
C ARG A 80 -1.24 -13.72 -3.10
N ASN A 81 -2.08 -13.68 -2.06
CA ASN A 81 -2.02 -14.62 -0.94
C ASN A 81 -2.08 -16.08 -1.44
N PRO A 82 -1.40 -17.07 -0.82
CA PRO A 82 -1.57 -18.49 -1.11
C PRO A 82 -3.03 -18.92 -1.31
N GLN A 83 -3.93 -18.39 -0.49
CA GLN A 83 -5.37 -18.65 -0.56
C GLN A 83 -6.04 -18.07 -1.82
N GLY A 84 -5.45 -17.08 -2.49
CA GLY A 84 -5.94 -16.47 -3.73
C GLY A 84 -5.74 -17.31 -5.00
N GLU A 85 -5.30 -18.56 -4.88
CA GLU A 85 -5.06 -19.45 -6.03
C GLU A 85 -6.25 -19.55 -7.02
N PRO A 86 -7.52 -19.68 -6.57
CA PRO A 86 -8.66 -19.72 -7.50
C PRO A 86 -8.74 -18.47 -8.39
N TYR A 87 -8.42 -17.32 -7.81
CA TYR A 87 -8.42 -16.05 -8.54
C TYR A 87 -7.31 -16.01 -9.59
N ARG A 88 -6.09 -16.43 -9.22
CA ARG A 88 -4.95 -16.48 -10.15
C ARG A 88 -5.20 -17.43 -11.32
N ARG A 89 -5.82 -18.60 -11.07
CA ARG A 89 -6.17 -19.55 -12.13
C ARG A 89 -7.14 -18.94 -13.14
N LEU A 90 -8.14 -18.18 -12.68
CA LEU A 90 -9.07 -17.49 -13.57
C LEU A 90 -8.34 -16.42 -14.41
N ILE A 91 -7.52 -15.57 -13.79
CA ILE A 91 -6.74 -14.54 -14.50
C ILE A 91 -5.80 -15.16 -15.54
N ALA A 92 -5.10 -16.23 -15.18
CA ALA A 92 -4.19 -16.94 -16.07
C ALA A 92 -4.93 -17.51 -17.31
N SER A 93 -6.15 -18.02 -17.14
CA SER A 93 -6.96 -18.51 -18.26
C SER A 93 -7.32 -17.39 -19.25
N PHE A 94 -7.62 -16.18 -18.75
CA PHE A 94 -7.88 -15.02 -19.61
C PHE A 94 -6.63 -14.50 -20.30
N ALA A 95 -5.50 -14.48 -19.59
CA ALA A 95 -4.20 -14.10 -20.17
C ALA A 95 -3.76 -15.07 -21.27
N ALA A 96 -4.02 -16.37 -21.11
CA ALA A 96 -3.72 -17.38 -22.13
C ALA A 96 -4.56 -17.20 -23.40
N LYS A 97 -5.84 -16.82 -23.26
CA LYS A 97 -6.74 -16.53 -24.40
C LYS A 97 -6.46 -15.20 -25.09
N ASN A 98 -5.88 -14.24 -24.36
CA ASN A 98 -5.58 -12.90 -24.86
C ASN A 98 -4.07 -12.63 -24.72
N PRO A 99 -3.21 -13.29 -25.50
CA PRO A 99 -1.78 -13.08 -25.41
C PRO A 99 -1.45 -11.65 -25.85
N THR A 100 -1.07 -10.81 -24.88
CA THR A 100 -0.50 -9.50 -25.19
C THR A 100 0.95 -9.66 -25.63
N PRO A 101 1.36 -9.09 -26.78
CA PRO A 101 2.76 -9.10 -27.17
C PRO A 101 3.57 -8.38 -26.09
N LYS A 102 4.47 -9.10 -25.42
CA LYS A 102 5.40 -8.49 -24.46
C LYS A 102 6.26 -7.51 -25.27
N ARG A 103 6.14 -6.22 -24.96
CA ARG A 103 7.03 -5.20 -25.56
C ARG A 103 8.47 -5.63 -25.25
N PRO A 104 9.34 -5.84 -26.25
CA PRO A 104 10.71 -6.22 -25.99
C PRO A 104 11.32 -5.15 -25.10
N ARG A 105 11.89 -5.59 -23.97
CA ARG A 105 12.61 -4.70 -23.06
C ARG A 105 13.74 -4.09 -23.89
N ARG A 106 13.80 -2.75 -23.97
CA ARG A 106 14.96 -2.09 -24.57
C ARG A 106 16.18 -2.49 -23.74
N THR A 107 17.02 -3.33 -24.31
CA THR A 107 18.32 -3.66 -23.75
C THR A 107 19.27 -2.53 -24.13
N ASP A 108 20.01 -2.00 -23.16
CA ASP A 108 21.07 -1.05 -23.47
C ASP A 108 22.10 -1.72 -24.39
N PRO A 109 22.63 -1.01 -25.40
CA PRO A 109 23.60 -1.59 -26.32
C PRO A 109 24.85 -2.01 -25.55
N THR A 110 25.34 -3.21 -25.80
CA THR A 110 26.60 -3.67 -25.19
C THR A 110 27.79 -2.92 -25.79
N GLU A 111 28.93 -2.92 -25.12
CA GLU A 111 30.15 -2.29 -25.65
C GLU A 111 30.59 -2.90 -27.00
N ALA A 112 30.31 -4.19 -27.21
CA ALA A 112 30.51 -4.86 -28.49
C ALA A 112 29.55 -4.36 -29.59
N ASP A 113 28.31 -4.02 -29.24
CA ASP A 113 27.36 -3.41 -30.19
C ASP A 113 27.78 -1.99 -30.57
N LEU A 114 28.28 -1.22 -29.60
CA LEU A 114 28.84 0.10 -29.83
C LEU A 114 30.09 0.02 -30.71
N ALA A 115 30.98 -0.94 -30.49
CA ALA A 115 32.18 -1.12 -31.31
C ALA A 115 31.86 -1.35 -32.79
N ARG A 116 30.78 -2.08 -33.09
CA ARG A 116 30.27 -2.35 -34.45
C ARG A 116 29.50 -1.18 -35.09
N ALA A 117 29.09 -0.20 -34.29
CA ALA A 117 28.36 0.96 -34.78
C ALA A 117 29.27 1.94 -35.55
N SER A 118 28.66 2.83 -36.33
CA SER A 118 29.41 3.85 -37.07
C SER A 118 30.17 4.79 -36.13
N PRO A 119 31.31 5.37 -36.57
CA PRO A 119 32.09 6.28 -35.73
C PRO A 119 31.28 7.46 -35.17
N LEU A 120 30.33 7.98 -35.94
CA LEU A 120 29.43 9.06 -35.53
C LEU A 120 28.51 8.63 -34.38
N VAL A 121 27.93 7.42 -34.47
CA VAL A 121 27.07 6.86 -33.42
C VAL A 121 27.87 6.65 -32.14
N ARG A 122 29.08 6.08 -32.24
CA ARG A 122 29.98 5.91 -31.08
C ARG A 122 30.30 7.24 -30.41
N HIS A 123 30.66 8.26 -31.19
CA HIS A 123 30.93 9.59 -30.66
C HIS A 123 29.71 10.16 -29.93
N ARG A 124 28.51 10.04 -30.52
CA ARG A 124 27.28 10.57 -29.91
C ARG A 124 26.90 9.84 -28.62
N VAL A 125 27.09 8.52 -28.56
CA VAL A 125 26.87 7.74 -27.33
C VAL A 125 27.84 8.18 -26.24
N ARG A 126 29.14 8.31 -26.54
CA ARG A 126 30.13 8.82 -25.57
C ARG A 126 29.82 10.25 -25.12
N GLU A 127 29.29 11.10 -26.00
CA GLU A 127 28.83 12.45 -25.63
C GLU A 127 27.64 12.39 -24.66
N LEU A 128 26.66 11.51 -24.90
CA LEU A 128 25.53 11.30 -24.01
C LEU A 128 25.96 10.74 -22.65
N GLU A 129 26.87 9.76 -22.62
CA GLU A 129 27.45 9.22 -21.39
C GLU A 129 28.10 10.31 -20.54
N ARG A 130 28.87 11.22 -21.17
CA ARG A 130 29.45 12.38 -20.47
C ARG A 130 28.37 13.30 -19.90
N ARG A 131 27.30 13.57 -20.65
CA ARG A 131 26.19 14.41 -20.16
C ARG A 131 25.45 13.76 -19.00
N VAL A 132 25.22 12.46 -19.03
CA VAL A 132 24.63 11.72 -17.92
C VAL A 132 25.50 11.85 -16.67
N ALA A 133 26.83 11.65 -16.81
CA ALA A 133 27.75 11.81 -15.69
C ALA A 133 27.74 13.23 -15.08
N VAL A 134 27.64 14.26 -15.91
CA VAL A 134 27.50 15.66 -15.45
C VAL A 134 26.18 15.85 -14.70
N LEU A 135 25.06 15.38 -15.27
CA LEU A 135 23.74 15.48 -14.64
C LEU A 135 23.68 14.71 -13.32
N ASP A 136 24.32 13.56 -13.22
CA ASP A 136 24.40 12.80 -11.97
C ASP A 136 25.21 13.54 -10.89
N ALA A 137 26.31 14.19 -11.28
CA ALA A 137 27.09 15.02 -10.38
C ALA A 137 26.29 16.24 -9.89
N GLU A 138 25.58 16.93 -10.79
CA GLU A 138 24.68 18.04 -10.45
C GLU A 138 23.54 17.58 -9.54
N ASN A 139 22.89 16.45 -9.85
CA ASN A 139 21.80 15.89 -9.05
C ASN A 139 22.29 15.52 -7.65
N ARG A 140 23.52 15.01 -7.51
CA ARG A 140 24.14 14.76 -6.21
C ARG A 140 24.29 16.07 -5.40
N VAL A 141 24.83 17.13 -6.01
CA VAL A 141 24.96 18.44 -5.35
C VAL A 141 23.59 18.97 -4.93
N LEU A 142 22.59 18.91 -5.81
CA LEU A 142 21.22 19.36 -5.51
C LEU A 142 20.58 18.55 -4.38
N ARG A 143 20.83 17.24 -4.29
CA ARG A 143 20.35 16.41 -3.17
C ARG A 143 21.03 16.79 -1.86
N GLU A 144 22.33 17.01 -1.88
CA GLU A 144 23.08 17.47 -0.70
C GLU A 144 22.57 18.84 -0.22
N GLU A 145 22.37 19.77 -1.15
CA GLU A 145 21.77 21.08 -0.84
C GLU A 145 20.32 20.96 -0.35
N ALA A 146 19.50 20.09 -0.95
CA ALA A 146 18.15 19.84 -0.46
C ALA A 146 18.12 19.28 0.97
N VAL A 147 19.07 18.39 1.31
CA VAL A 147 19.24 17.88 2.68
C VAL A 147 19.71 19.00 3.62
N ARG A 148 20.67 19.83 3.20
CA ARG A 148 21.14 21.00 3.98
C ARG A 148 20.03 22.01 4.21
N LEU A 149 19.26 22.35 3.18
CA LEU A 149 18.11 23.24 3.28
C LEU A 149 17.03 22.64 4.18
N ARG A 150 16.72 21.34 4.08
CA ARG A 150 15.81 20.69 5.05
C ARG A 150 16.34 20.74 6.48
N ALA A 151 17.65 20.60 6.69
CA ALA A 151 18.27 20.71 8.01
C ALA A 151 18.28 22.15 8.54
N LYS A 152 18.45 23.15 7.66
CA LYS A 152 18.35 24.59 7.98
C LYS A 152 16.90 25.02 8.23
N SER A 153 15.96 24.61 7.38
CA SER A 153 14.51 24.80 7.58
C SER A 153 13.96 24.02 8.77
N GLY A 154 14.67 22.99 9.25
CA GLY A 154 14.39 22.34 10.53
C GLY A 154 14.90 23.14 11.75
N ARG A 155 15.73 24.18 11.56
CA ARG A 155 16.17 25.13 12.59
C ARG A 155 15.46 26.49 12.50
N ASP A 156 15.16 26.94 11.29
CA ASP A 156 14.40 28.18 11.04
C ASP A 156 12.89 27.93 10.96
N GLY A 157 12.47 26.70 11.24
CA GLY A 157 11.11 26.26 11.45
C GLY A 157 10.65 26.43 12.89
N GLU A 158 11.07 27.48 13.59
CA GLU A 158 10.17 28.15 14.55
C GLU A 158 9.10 28.92 13.76
N GLY A 159 8.41 28.24 12.85
CA GLY A 159 7.04 28.64 12.55
C GLY A 159 6.35 28.47 13.88
N GLN A 160 5.95 29.59 14.51
CA GLN A 160 5.17 29.62 15.75
C GLN A 160 4.35 28.35 15.83
N GLU A 161 4.81 27.39 16.65
CA GLU A 161 4.04 26.19 16.93
C GLU A 161 2.77 26.77 17.54
N ALA A 162 1.69 26.82 16.75
CA ALA A 162 0.47 27.48 17.16
C ALA A 162 0.08 26.81 18.47
N ALA A 163 0.29 27.53 19.57
CA ALA A 163 0.14 26.96 20.90
C ALA A 163 -1.24 26.32 20.92
N VAL A 164 -1.29 25.01 21.14
CA VAL A 164 -2.54 24.27 21.08
C VAL A 164 -3.48 24.97 22.04
N PRO A 165 -4.60 25.54 21.57
CA PRO A 165 -5.47 26.32 22.43
C PRO A 165 -5.92 25.44 23.60
N PRO A 166 -6.13 26.00 24.80
CA PRO A 166 -6.47 25.22 26.00
C PRO A 166 -7.71 24.34 25.79
N GLU A 167 -8.65 24.75 24.92
CA GLU A 167 -9.80 23.97 24.48
C GLU A 167 -9.38 22.71 23.70
N GLY A 168 -8.36 22.82 22.84
CA GLY A 168 -7.77 21.70 22.10
C GLY A 168 -7.11 20.68 23.02
N ILE A 169 -6.41 21.15 24.07
CA ILE A 169 -5.81 20.27 25.09
C ILE A 169 -6.90 19.55 25.90
N LYS A 170 -7.98 20.26 26.26
CA LYS A 170 -9.13 19.67 26.96
C LYS A 170 -9.82 18.61 26.10
N GLY A 171 -10.07 18.91 24.81
CA GLY A 171 -10.65 17.96 23.88
C GLY A 171 -9.78 16.72 23.69
N LEU A 172 -8.46 16.90 23.61
CA LEU A 172 -7.51 15.79 23.51
C LEU A 172 -7.48 14.95 24.80
N ARG A 173 -7.56 15.58 25.98
CA ARG A 173 -7.66 14.89 27.28
C ARG A 173 -8.92 14.04 27.36
N ASP A 174 -10.06 14.62 26.99
CA ASP A 174 -11.35 13.91 27.00
C ASP A 174 -11.33 12.75 26.00
N TRP A 175 -10.69 12.94 24.85
CA TRP A 175 -10.54 11.91 23.81
C TRP A 175 -9.66 10.74 24.25
N LEU A 176 -8.57 11.01 24.97
CA LEU A 176 -7.67 10.00 25.55
C LEU A 176 -8.17 9.42 26.89
N SER A 177 -9.27 9.93 27.43
CA SER A 177 -9.80 9.46 28.71
C SER A 177 -10.22 7.99 28.64
N PRO A 178 -10.07 7.20 29.73
CA PRO A 178 -10.50 5.81 29.77
C PRO A 178 -11.95 5.61 29.32
N ASN A 179 -12.85 6.53 29.70
CA ASN A 179 -14.26 6.50 29.32
C ASN A 179 -14.46 6.65 27.81
N SER A 180 -13.70 7.53 27.15
CA SER A 180 -13.76 7.70 25.70
C SER A 180 -13.19 6.50 24.95
N LEU A 181 -12.13 5.90 25.46
CA LEU A 181 -11.57 4.67 24.89
C LEU A 181 -12.60 3.53 24.96
N VAL A 182 -13.23 3.32 26.12
CA VAL A 182 -14.27 2.30 26.32
C VAL A 182 -15.46 2.54 25.40
N LYS A 183 -15.97 3.77 25.29
CA LYS A 183 -17.08 4.11 24.39
C LYS A 183 -16.80 3.80 22.92
N ARG A 184 -15.53 3.88 22.50
CA ARG A 184 -15.08 3.61 21.13
C ARG A 184 -14.65 2.16 20.91
N GLY A 185 -14.67 1.34 21.97
CA GLY A 185 -14.15 -0.03 21.94
C GLY A 185 -12.64 -0.08 21.73
N TRP A 186 -11.92 0.99 22.11
CA TRP A 186 -10.47 1.05 21.99
C TRP A 186 -9.80 0.55 23.26
N ARG A 187 -8.67 -0.14 23.10
CA ARG A 187 -7.86 -0.64 24.21
C ARG A 187 -6.38 -0.41 23.97
N VAL A 188 -5.62 -0.26 25.03
CA VAL A 188 -4.16 -0.16 24.96
C VAL A 188 -3.58 -1.55 25.20
N ASP A 189 -2.70 -2.02 24.32
CA ASP A 189 -2.01 -3.30 24.50
C ASP A 189 -0.78 -3.18 25.44
N GLU A 190 -0.16 -4.30 25.77
CA GLU A 190 1.06 -4.34 26.61
C GLU A 190 2.23 -3.55 26.00
N GLY A 191 2.26 -3.42 24.66
CA GLY A 191 3.23 -2.62 23.93
C GLY A 191 2.95 -1.10 24.00
N GLY A 192 1.81 -0.69 24.56
CA GLY A 192 1.36 0.70 24.64
C GLY A 192 0.69 1.22 23.37
N ARG A 193 0.34 0.35 22.41
CA ARG A 193 -0.38 0.70 21.18
C ARG A 193 -1.88 0.80 21.45
N LEU A 194 -2.53 1.75 20.80
CA LEU A 194 -3.98 1.87 20.85
C LEU A 194 -4.60 1.01 19.73
N LEU A 195 -5.42 0.04 20.12
CA LEU A 195 -6.08 -0.90 19.24
C LEU A 195 -7.59 -0.65 19.22
N ASP A 196 -8.24 -0.92 18.09
CA ASP A 196 -9.70 -0.98 18.00
C ASP A 196 -10.27 -2.31 18.55
N ALA A 197 -11.60 -2.43 18.56
CA ALA A 197 -12.30 -3.63 19.02
C ALA A 197 -11.95 -4.90 18.21
N ARG A 198 -11.42 -4.73 16.99
CA ARG A 198 -11.01 -5.82 16.09
C ARG A 198 -9.51 -6.16 16.23
N GLY A 199 -8.77 -5.45 17.07
CA GLY A 199 -7.32 -5.61 17.24
C GLY A 199 -6.47 -4.87 16.22
N THR A 200 -7.05 -3.97 15.43
CA THR A 200 -6.32 -3.13 14.47
C THR A 200 -5.65 -1.98 15.20
N THR A 201 -4.39 -1.70 14.87
CA THR A 201 -3.67 -0.56 15.43
C THR A 201 -4.25 0.75 14.92
N VAL A 202 -4.91 1.49 15.81
CA VAL A 202 -5.40 2.86 15.58
C VAL A 202 -4.24 3.85 15.78
N MET A 203 -3.37 3.60 16.76
CA MET A 203 -2.25 4.48 17.07
C MET A 203 -1.03 3.70 17.55
N ARG A 204 0.15 4.09 17.06
CA ARG A 204 1.43 3.53 17.51
C ARG A 204 1.74 3.96 18.95
N ALA A 205 2.50 3.13 19.65
CA ALA A 205 2.82 3.34 21.06
C ALA A 205 3.59 4.65 21.32
N GLU A 206 4.54 4.98 20.45
CA GLU A 206 5.33 6.23 20.52
C GLU A 206 4.44 7.48 20.46
N VAL A 207 3.47 7.49 19.54
CA VAL A 207 2.53 8.60 19.36
C VAL A 207 1.56 8.69 20.53
N TYR A 208 1.01 7.55 20.97
CA TYR A 208 0.07 7.50 22.09
C TYR A 208 0.72 8.01 23.39
N ARG A 209 1.97 7.60 23.67
CA ARG A 209 2.73 8.07 24.82
C ARG A 209 3.04 9.57 24.73
N ALA A 210 3.47 10.05 23.56
CA ALA A 210 3.74 11.47 23.36
C ALA A 210 2.50 12.34 23.62
N LEU A 211 1.34 11.95 23.09
CA LEU A 211 0.08 12.66 23.35
C LEU A 211 -0.32 12.61 24.83
N GLY A 212 -0.14 11.46 25.49
CA GLY A 212 -0.37 11.34 26.93
C GLY A 212 0.53 12.28 27.75
N GLN A 213 1.81 12.39 27.39
CA GLN A 213 2.76 13.30 28.01
C GLN A 213 2.39 14.77 27.77
N MET A 214 1.97 15.15 26.55
CA MET A 214 1.53 16.52 26.25
C MET A 214 0.32 16.93 27.09
N VAL A 215 -0.66 16.04 27.23
CA VAL A 215 -1.85 16.28 28.06
C VAL A 215 -1.50 16.36 29.55
N GLY A 216 -0.56 15.52 30.01
CA GLY A 216 -0.05 15.52 31.38
C GLY A 216 0.76 16.77 31.72
N ALA A 217 1.72 17.15 30.86
CA ALA A 217 2.58 18.32 31.06
C ALA A 217 1.78 19.63 31.06
N ALA A 218 0.75 19.74 30.20
CA ALA A 218 -0.16 20.88 30.19
C ALA A 218 -1.01 21.01 31.47
N ALA A 219 -1.35 19.88 32.12
CA ALA A 219 -2.05 19.90 33.41
C ALA A 219 -1.14 20.42 34.54
N THR A 220 0.15 20.04 34.52
CA THR A 220 1.13 20.52 35.50
C THR A 220 1.42 22.00 35.34
N ALA A 221 1.62 22.48 34.11
CA ALA A 221 1.86 23.90 33.83
C ALA A 221 0.69 24.82 34.25
N HIS A 222 -0.55 24.35 34.11
CA HIS A 222 -1.73 25.11 34.55
C HIS A 222 -1.89 25.14 36.09
N CYS A 223 -1.42 24.09 36.79
CA CYS A 223 -1.40 24.04 38.26
C CYS A 223 -0.45 25.09 38.86
N TRP A 224 0.73 25.26 38.25
CA TRP A 224 1.71 26.27 38.65
C TRP A 224 1.25 27.71 38.37
N LEU A 225 0.54 27.96 37.26
CA LEU A 225 0.02 29.29 36.92
C LEU A 225 -1.17 29.74 37.77
N LEU A 226 -1.93 28.80 38.36
CA LEU A 226 -3.08 29.10 39.21
C LEU A 226 -2.77 29.07 40.72
N GLY A 227 -1.50 28.90 41.11
CA GLY A 227 -1.10 28.87 42.52
C GLY A 227 -1.75 27.76 43.34
N ARG A 228 -2.25 26.69 42.69
CA ARG A 228 -2.79 25.52 43.39
C ARG A 228 -1.69 24.47 43.44
N GLU A 229 -1.14 24.26 44.63
CA GLU A 229 -0.25 23.12 44.87
C GLU A 229 -0.96 21.81 44.47
N PRO A 230 -0.27 20.90 43.76
CA PRO A 230 -0.81 19.58 43.50
C PRO A 230 -0.99 18.86 44.85
N ALA A 231 -2.24 18.59 45.20
CA ALA A 231 -2.58 17.82 46.39
C ALA A 231 -2.00 16.41 46.26
N GLY A 232 -0.89 16.14 46.94
CA GLY A 232 -0.38 14.78 47.07
C GLY A 232 1.12 14.63 47.29
N SER A 233 1.62 15.11 48.43
CA SER A 233 2.73 14.42 49.13
C SER A 233 2.77 14.80 50.61
N ARG A 234 1.89 14.18 51.40
CA ARG A 234 2.21 13.91 52.80
C ARG A 234 1.99 12.43 53.07
N SER A 235 3.13 11.79 53.34
CA SER A 235 3.35 10.54 54.08
C SER A 235 3.03 9.25 53.35
#